data_AF-A0A8J8GM73-F1
#
_entry.id   AF-A0A8J8GM73-F1
#
_cell.length_a   1.000
_cell.length_b   1.000
_cell.length_c   1.000
_cell.angle_alpha   90.00
_cell.angle_beta   90.00
_cell.angle_gamma   90.00
#
_symmetry.space_group_name_H-M   'P 1'
#
loop_
_entity.id
_entity.type
_entity.pdbx_description
1 polymer ?
#
loop_
_entity_poly.entity_id
_entity_poly.type
_entity_poly.pdbx_seq_one_letter_code
_entity_poly.pdbx_strand_id
1 'polypeptide(L)' 'MSEDLYRCVCYTCGTERLIEGLEDAQTFFNRHAERSHEVELLNQQTRRQYSEPSAADETPSDESPDGAPETESDDA' A
#
# COMPACT_ATOMS: atom_id res chain seq x y z
N MET A 1 24.69 -0.67 12.41
CA MET A 1 23.49 0.12 12.71
C MET A 1 22.90 0.46 11.36
N SER A 2 21.72 -0.06 11.03
CA SER A 2 21.11 0.20 9.71
C SER A 2 20.61 1.64 9.70
N GLU A 3 21.17 2.47 8.84
CA GLU A 3 20.73 3.87 8.70
C GLU A 3 19.32 3.88 8.10
N ASP A 4 18.39 4.55 8.78
CA ASP A 4 17.02 4.71 8.30
C ASP A 4 17.00 5.61 7.05
N LEU A 5 16.46 5.09 5.95
CA LEU A 5 16.30 5.83 4.69
C LEU A 5 14.88 6.38 4.60
N TYR A 6 14.77 7.68 4.35
CA TYR A 6 13.51 8.39 4.20
C TYR A 6 13.37 8.95 2.80
N ARG A 7 12.16 8.87 2.24
CA ARG A 7 11.78 9.46 0.96
C ARG A 7 10.92 10.69 1.22
N CYS A 8 11.38 11.84 0.76
CA CYS A 8 10.66 13.11 0.81
C CYS A 8 10.14 13.45 -0.59
N VAL A 9 8.85 13.72 -0.71
CA VAL A 9 8.20 14.13 -1.97
C VAL A 9 7.49 15.46 -1.75
N CYS A 10 7.83 16.49 -2.52
CA CYS A 10 7.08 17.76 -2.58
C CYS A 10 6.18 17.74 -3.82
N TYR A 11 4.85 17.69 -3.64
CA TYR A 11 3.89 17.71 -4.76
C TYR A 11 3.75 19.09 -5.40
N THR A 12 3.94 20.16 -4.63
CA THR A 12 3.91 21.53 -5.16
C THR A 12 5.08 21.81 -6.10
N CYS A 13 6.26 21.27 -5.79
CA CYS A 13 7.50 21.50 -6.53
C CYS A 13 7.79 20.41 -7.57
N GLY A 14 7.23 19.21 -7.39
CA GLY A 14 7.68 17.99 -8.05
C GLY A 14 9.05 17.47 -7.57
N THR A 15 9.55 17.94 -6.42
CA THR A 15 10.89 17.54 -5.92
C THR A 15 10.79 16.23 -5.15
N GLU A 16 11.62 15.26 -5.52
CA GLU A 16 11.78 14.00 -4.78
C GLU A 16 13.24 13.86 -4.30
N ARG A 17 13.43 13.46 -3.03
CA ARG A 17 14.76 13.16 -2.46
C ARG A 17 14.73 11.96 -1.52
N LEU A 18 15.81 11.20 -1.54
CA LEU A 18 16.14 10.17 -0.56
C LEU A 18 17.15 10.75 0.42
N ILE A 19 16.86 10.63 1.72
CA ILE A 19 17.65 11.23 2.80
C ILE A 19 17.88 10.16 3.86
N GLU A 20 19.12 10.03 4.31
CA GLU A 20 19.50 9.14 5.42
C GLU A 20 19.28 9.87 6.74
N GLY A 21 18.68 9.18 7.71
CA GLY A 21 18.37 9.75 9.02
C GLY A 21 17.08 10.56 9.06
N LEU A 22 16.36 10.45 10.18
CA LEU A 22 15.08 11.13 10.39
C LEU A 22 15.24 12.64 10.53
N GLU A 23 16.32 13.10 11.19
CA GLU A 23 16.54 14.51 11.50
C GLU A 23 16.74 15.35 10.23
N ASP A 24 17.57 14.87 9.30
CA ASP A 24 17.78 15.54 8.01
C ASP A 24 16.52 15.51 7.15
N ALA A 25 15.78 14.41 7.17
CA ALA A 25 14.55 14.27 6.41
C ALA A 25 13.44 15.21 6.93
N GLN A 26 13.32 15.36 8.25
CA GLN A 26 12.43 16.34 8.88
C GLN A 26 12.86 17.78 8.57
N THR A 27 14.16 18.06 8.54
CA THR A 27 14.67 19.39 8.16
C THR A 27 14.24 19.76 6.74
N PHE A 28 14.34 18.83 5.79
CA PHE A 28 13.86 19.03 4.43
C PHE A 28 12.34 19.24 4.38
N PHE A 29 11.58 18.41 5.09
CA PHE A 29 10.12 18.50 5.17
C PHE A 29 9.67 19.86 5.71
N ASN A 30 10.19 20.26 6.87
CA ASN A 30 9.83 21.52 7.53
C ASN A 30 10.09 22.72 6.63
N ARG A 31 11.25 22.77 5.96
CA ARG A 31 11.60 23.85 5.04
C ARG A 31 10.61 24.00 3.87
N HIS A 32 10.03 22.88 3.41
CA HIS A 32 9.03 22.91 2.35
C HIS A 32 7.63 23.23 2.89
N ALA A 33 7.27 22.69 4.06
CA ALA A 33 6.02 23.01 4.74
C ALA A 33 5.93 24.50 5.10
N GLU A 34 7.03 25.15 5.51
CA GLU A 34 7.12 26.60 5.76
C GLU A 34 6.78 27.42 4.51
N ARG A 35 6.99 26.87 3.31
CA ARG A 35 6.62 27.50 2.04
C ARG A 35 5.19 27.19 1.62
N SER A 36 4.39 26.59 2.50
CA SER A 36 3.05 26.09 2.22
C SER A 36 3.02 25.06 1.09
N HIS A 37 4.11 24.32 0.91
CA HIS A 37 4.13 23.22 -0.04
C HIS A 37 3.48 21.98 0.56
N GLU A 38 2.83 21.19 -0.29
CA GLU A 38 2.35 19.86 0.06
C GLU A 38 3.51 18.87 -0.04
N VAL A 39 3.87 18.27 1.10
CA VAL A 39 5.05 17.41 1.24
C VAL A 39 4.67 16.13 1.96
N GLU A 40 5.19 15.00 1.50
CA GLU A 40 5.06 13.69 2.14
C GLU A 40 6.45 13.16 2.55
N LEU A 41 6.52 12.55 3.73
CA LEU A 41 7.71 11.93 4.30
C LEU A 41 7.44 10.44 4.57
N LEU A 42 8.16 9.55 3.92
CA LEU A 42 7.97 8.09 4.00
C LEU A 42 9.24 7.39 4.50
N ASN A 43 9.12 6.53 5.52
CA ASN A 43 10.21 5.63 5.93
C ASN A 43 10.28 4.42 4.98
N GLN A 44 11.41 4.24 4.30
CA GLN A 44 11.62 3.15 3.34
C GLN A 44 11.87 1.79 4.01
N GLN A 45 12.30 1.74 5.27
CA GLN A 45 12.45 0.48 5.99
C GLN A 45 11.09 -0.19 6.25
N THR A 46 10.05 0.60 6.55
CA THR A 46 8.70 0.08 6.81
C THR A 46 8.06 -0.54 5.57
N ARG A 47 8.39 -0.05 4.36
CA ARG A 47 7.87 -0.63 3.10
C ARG A 47 8.32 -2.07 2.85
N ARG A 48 9.51 -2.47 3.33
CA ARG A 48 9.97 -3.85 3.20
C ARG A 48 9.18 -4.83 4.07
N GLN A 49 8.64 -4.36 5.19
CA GLN A 49 7.92 -5.23 6.15
C GLN A 49 6.46 -5.50 5.73
N TYR A 50 5.86 -4.66 4.90
CA TYR A 50 4.48 -4.83 4.42
C TYR A 50 4.38 -5.34 2.98
N SER A 51 5.51 -5.62 2.33
CA SER A 51 5.54 -6.16 0.96
C SER A 51 5.69 -7.68 0.91
N GLU A 52 5.44 -8.41 2.00
CA GLU A 52 5.22 -9.85 1.88
C GLU A 52 3.84 -10.07 1.24
N PRO A 53 3.77 -10.54 -0.02
CA PRO A 53 2.52 -11.08 -0.53
C PRO A 53 2.26 -12.31 0.32
N SER A 54 1.11 -12.36 1.01
CA SER A 54 0.59 -13.62 1.51
C SER A 54 0.23 -14.48 0.29
N ALA A 55 1.23 -15.12 -0.28
CA ALA A 55 1.10 -16.23 -1.20
C ALA A 55 0.63 -17.43 -0.36
N ALA A 56 -0.68 -17.49 -0.11
CA ALA A 56 -1.36 -18.73 0.21
C ALA A 56 -2.29 -19.01 -0.96
N ASP A 57 -1.66 -19.62 -1.97
CA ASP A 57 -2.29 -20.39 -3.02
C ASP A 57 -2.92 -21.68 -2.42
N GLU A 58 -3.97 -22.17 -3.08
CA GLU A 58 -4.61 -23.50 -2.91
C GLU A 58 -5.61 -23.66 -1.74
N THR A 59 -6.87 -24.08 -1.89
CA THR A 59 -7.53 -25.00 -2.83
C THR A 59 -9.07 -24.76 -2.90
N PRO A 60 -9.76 -25.20 -3.98
CA PRO A 60 -11.22 -25.16 -4.10
C PRO A 60 -11.87 -26.30 -3.30
N SER A 61 -12.79 -25.97 -2.40
CA SER A 61 -13.68 -26.97 -1.77
C SER A 61 -15.08 -26.81 -2.33
N ASP A 62 -15.31 -27.61 -3.36
CA ASP A 62 -16.59 -28.19 -3.76
C ASP A 62 -17.33 -28.74 -2.52
N GLU A 63 -18.54 -28.23 -2.23
CA GLU A 63 -19.70 -29.03 -1.77
C GLU A 63 -20.91 -28.09 -1.57
N SER A 64 -21.88 -28.17 -2.48
CA SER A 64 -23.27 -27.78 -2.20
C SER A 64 -24.19 -28.68 -3.03
N PRO A 65 -24.54 -29.88 -2.55
CA PRO A 65 -25.66 -30.60 -3.09
C PRO A 65 -26.97 -30.00 -2.54
N ASP A 66 -28.04 -30.21 -3.30
CA ASP A 66 -29.44 -30.01 -2.93
C ASP A 66 -30.07 -28.62 -3.15
N GLY A 67 -30.44 -28.39 -4.41
CA GLY A 67 -31.61 -27.59 -4.79
C GLY A 67 -32.31 -28.25 -5.98
N ALA A 68 -33.39 -29.01 -5.71
CA ALA A 68 -34.15 -29.78 -6.69
C ALA A 68 -34.70 -28.94 -7.86
N PRO A 69 -34.76 -29.47 -9.11
CA PRO A 69 -35.51 -28.83 -10.18
C PRO A 69 -36.98 -29.25 -10.11
N GLU A 70 -37.86 -28.36 -9.63
CA GLU A 70 -39.28 -28.46 -9.94
C GLU A 70 -39.53 -27.72 -11.26
N THR A 71 -39.41 -28.45 -12.37
CA THR A 71 -39.93 -28.01 -13.66
C THR A 71 -41.32 -28.60 -13.85
N GLU A 72 -42.33 -27.78 -13.57
CA GLU A 72 -43.70 -27.97 -14.02
C GLU A 72 -43.74 -28.30 -15.53
N SER A 73 -44.45 -29.37 -15.86
CA SER A 73 -44.59 -29.87 -17.23
C SER A 73 -45.69 -29.12 -17.96
N ASP A 74 -45.36 -28.62 -19.16
CA ASP A 74 -46.24 -27.94 -20.11
C ASP A 74 -47.31 -28.92 -20.64
N ASP A 75 -48.57 -28.49 -20.62
CA ASP A 75 -49.79 -29.20 -21.04
C ASP A 75 -49.92 -29.21 -22.58
N ALA A 76 -50.36 -30.33 -23.15
CA ALA A 76 -50.57 -30.53 -24.60
C ALA A 76 -52.05 -30.66 -24.96
#